data_AF-A0AAV2RNV3-F1
#
_entry.id   AF-A0AAV2RNV3-F1
#
_cell.length_a   1.000
_cell.length_b   1.000
_cell.length_c   1.000
_cell.angle_alpha   90.00
_cell.angle_beta   90.00
_cell.angle_gamma   90.00
#
_symmetry.space_group_name_H-M   'P 1'
#
loop_
_entity.id
_entity.type
_entity.pdbx_description
1 polymer ?
#
loop_
_entity_poly.entity_id
_entity_poly.type
_entity_poly.pdbx_seq_one_letter_code
_entity_poly.pdbx_strand_id
1 'polypeptide(L)'
;GKVELPNSRMYGKNVTVPEFYSFLAMVILMGIVKKKKAADYWSEDPIILTPFFSKVMSKNRWQYIMSSLHFFDTLDPANVSNIDKMRRIRLVFDYLRRKFTSNFRPYRDLVIDESIVLWRG
;
A
#
# COMPACT_ATOMS: atom_id res chain seq x y z
N GLY A 1 -27.07 2.92 -12.04
CA GLY A 1 -27.64 3.47 -10.79
C GLY A 1 -26.52 4.08 -9.99
N LYS A 2 -26.69 5.29 -9.48
CA LYS A 2 -25.70 5.94 -8.61
C LYS A 2 -25.63 5.14 -7.30
N VAL A 3 -24.48 4.55 -7.01
CA VAL A 3 -24.23 3.93 -5.71
C VAL A 3 -24.05 5.07 -4.71
N GLU A 4 -25.00 5.23 -3.79
CA GLU A 4 -24.85 6.14 -2.66
C GLU A 4 -23.79 5.58 -1.72
N LEU A 5 -22.68 6.31 -1.59
CA LEU A 5 -21.63 5.99 -0.64
C LEU A 5 -22.07 6.46 0.77
N PRO A 6 -21.85 5.65 1.82
CA PRO A 6 -22.25 6.01 3.18
C PRO A 6 -21.56 7.30 3.63
N ASN A 7 -22.34 8.17 4.27
CA ASN A 7 -21.92 9.47 4.80
C ASN A 7 -20.73 9.34 5.77
N SER A 8 -19.52 9.49 5.24
CA SER A 8 -18.37 9.94 6.02
C SER A 8 -17.64 10.99 5.18
N ARG A 9 -17.39 12.14 5.80
CA ARG A 9 -16.69 13.32 5.24
C ARG A 9 -15.35 13.02 4.54
N MET A 10 -14.82 11.79 4.67
CA MET A 10 -13.52 11.36 4.14
C MET A 10 -13.62 10.54 2.85
N TYR A 11 -14.75 9.89 2.55
CA TYR A 11 -14.89 8.95 1.41
C TYR A 11 -14.91 9.62 0.02
N GLY A 12 -14.92 10.96 -0.05
CA GLY A 12 -15.02 11.69 -1.31
C GLY A 12 -13.77 12.47 -1.75
N LYS A 13 -12.67 12.44 -0.97
CA LYS A 13 -11.47 13.22 -1.31
C LYS A 13 -10.48 12.37 -2.09
N ASN A 14 -10.27 12.71 -3.36
CA ASN A 14 -9.24 12.12 -4.22
C ASN A 14 -7.86 12.17 -3.56
N VAL A 15 -7.04 11.15 -3.81
CA VAL A 15 -5.66 11.09 -3.34
C VAL A 15 -4.77 11.79 -4.35
N THR A 16 -3.97 12.75 -3.90
CA THR A 16 -3.00 13.42 -4.78
C THR A 16 -1.69 12.65 -4.82
N VAL A 17 -0.88 12.85 -5.86
CA VAL A 17 0.44 12.20 -5.98
C VAL A 17 1.36 12.50 -4.76
N PRO A 18 1.51 13.76 -4.29
CA PRO A 18 2.30 14.04 -3.08
C PRO A 18 1.76 13.38 -1.81
N GLU A 19 0.44 13.30 -1.69
CA GLU A 19 -0.20 12.63 -0.55
C GLU A 19 0.06 11.12 -0.58
N PHE A 20 0.02 10.50 -1.76
CA PHE A 20 0.35 9.09 -1.93
C PHE A 20 1.83 8.80 -1.62
N TYR A 21 2.75 9.68 -2.00
CA TYR A 21 4.16 9.57 -1.59
C TYR A 21 4.33 9.66 -0.07
N SER A 22 3.58 10.54 0.59
CA SER A 22 3.57 10.66 2.05
C SER A 22 3.06 9.37 2.70
N PHE A 23 1.99 8.78 2.15
CA PHE A 23 1.49 7.47 2.57
C PHE A 23 2.54 6.36 2.42
N LEU A 24 3.24 6.27 1.28
CA LEU A 24 4.31 5.29 1.05
C LEU A 24 5.48 5.48 2.03
N ALA A 25 5.88 6.73 2.28
CA ALA A 25 6.92 7.04 3.26
C ALA A 25 6.55 6.54 4.66
N MET A 26 5.28 6.70 5.06
CA MET A 26 4.78 6.15 6.31
C MET A 26 4.84 4.62 6.32
N VAL A 27 4.42 3.93 5.25
CA VAL A 27 4.47 2.45 5.16
C VAL A 27 5.92 1.94 5.29
N ILE A 28 6.88 2.57 4.62
CA ILE A 28 8.30 2.24 4.75
C ILE A 28 8.76 2.43 6.19
N LEU A 29 8.42 3.56 6.80
CA LEU A 29 8.81 3.85 8.18
C LEU A 29 8.17 2.90 9.19
N MET A 30 6.94 2.44 8.98
CA MET A 30 6.30 1.41 9.82
C MET A 30 7.06 0.06 9.76
N GLY A 31 7.73 -0.23 8.63
CA GLY A 31 8.62 -1.38 8.52
C GLY A 31 9.87 -1.28 9.39
N ILE A 32 10.34 -0.05 9.64
CA ILE A 32 11.53 0.27 10.45
C ILE A 32 11.15 0.42 11.93
N VAL A 33 10.18 1.29 12.22
CA VAL A 33 9.71 1.63 13.57
C VAL A 33 8.48 0.80 13.89
N LYS A 34 8.67 -0.50 14.16
CA LYS A 34 7.54 -1.42 14.36
C LYS A 34 6.80 -1.15 15.67
N LYS A 35 5.48 -0.98 15.59
CA LYS A 35 4.58 -0.92 16.75
C LYS A 35 3.65 -2.14 16.80
N LYS A 36 3.10 -2.41 17.98
CA LYS A 36 2.23 -3.58 18.22
C LYS A 36 0.91 -3.48 17.46
N LYS A 37 0.29 -2.29 17.46
CA LYS A 37 -0.97 -2.03 16.75
C LYS A 37 -0.80 -0.88 15.78
N ALA A 38 -1.54 -0.91 14.67
CA ALA A 38 -1.56 0.19 13.71
C ALA A 38 -2.02 1.52 14.34
N ALA A 39 -2.91 1.48 15.34
CA ALA A 39 -3.36 2.69 16.04
C ALA A 39 -2.23 3.36 16.84
N ASP A 40 -1.25 2.60 17.31
CA ASP A 40 -0.17 3.08 18.17
C ASP A 40 0.75 4.08 17.44
N TYR A 41 0.75 4.08 16.09
CA TYR A 41 1.50 5.05 15.29
C TYR A 41 1.00 6.49 15.49
N TRP A 42 -0.27 6.65 15.89
CA TRP A 42 -0.88 7.94 16.21
C TRP A 42 -1.12 8.13 17.71
N SER A 43 -0.47 7.34 18.56
CA SER A 43 -0.61 7.47 20.02
C SER A 43 0.04 8.77 20.52
N GLU A 44 -0.61 9.41 21.48
CA GLU A 44 -0.07 10.54 22.24
C GLU A 44 0.64 10.11 23.52
N ASP A 45 0.61 8.81 23.86
CA ASP A 45 1.36 8.25 24.99
C ASP A 45 2.86 8.53 24.83
N PRO A 46 3.49 9.28 25.74
CA PRO A 46 4.91 9.64 25.65
C PRO A 46 5.86 8.46 25.49
N ILE A 47 5.49 7.27 25.99
CA ILE A 47 6.32 6.05 25.93
C ILE A 47 6.48 5.57 24.48
N ILE A 48 5.43 5.71 23.67
CA ILE A 48 5.37 5.21 22.30
C ILE A 48 5.12 6.32 21.28
N LEU A 49 5.19 7.58 21.69
CA LEU A 49 4.95 8.72 20.81
C LEU A 49 5.94 8.70 19.64
N THR A 50 5.41 8.84 18.42
CA THR A 50 6.24 8.98 17.21
C THR A 50 5.66 10.11 16.36
N PRO A 51 6.05 11.37 16.64
CA PRO A 51 5.34 12.55 16.13
C PRO A 51 5.25 12.64 14.60
N PHE A 52 6.15 11.97 13.89
CA PHE A 52 6.14 11.93 12.43
C PHE A 52 4.77 11.52 11.85
N PHE A 53 4.16 10.46 12.38
CA PHE A 53 2.95 9.90 11.77
C PHE A 53 1.75 10.85 11.85
N SER A 54 1.50 11.42 13.04
CA SER A 54 0.40 12.37 13.25
C SER A 54 0.63 13.72 12.55
N LYS A 55 1.89 14.15 12.40
CA LYS A 55 2.25 15.37 11.66
C LYS A 55 2.09 15.22 10.15
N VAL A 56 2.37 14.04 9.60
CA VAL A 56 2.33 13.80 8.15
C VAL A 56 0.91 13.55 7.65
N MET A 57 0.15 12.70 8.34
CA MET A 57 -1.20 12.33 7.90
C MET A 57 -2.04 11.86 9.07
N SER A 58 -3.32 12.23 9.11
CA SER A 58 -4.23 11.71 10.13
C SER A 58 -4.46 10.21 9.98
N LYS A 59 -4.70 9.52 11.10
CA LYS A 59 -5.01 8.07 11.11
C LYS A 59 -6.15 7.72 10.17
N ASN A 60 -7.23 8.49 10.19
CA ASN A 60 -8.41 8.25 9.36
C ASN A 60 -8.08 8.38 7.87
N ARG A 61 -7.26 9.36 7.48
CA ARG A 61 -6.85 9.53 6.09
C ARG A 61 -5.94 8.40 5.63
N TRP A 62 -4.99 7.98 6.48
CA TRP A 62 -4.14 6.82 6.18
C TRP A 62 -4.96 5.54 6.02
N GLN A 63 -5.92 5.28 6.92
CA GLN A 63 -6.81 4.11 6.84
C GLN A 63 -7.67 4.13 5.58
N TYR A 64 -8.18 5.31 5.20
CA TYR A 64 -8.92 5.48 3.97
C TYR A 64 -8.07 5.10 2.75
N ILE A 65 -6.88 5.69 2.60
CA ILE A 65 -5.98 5.38 1.48
C ILE A 65 -5.65 3.89 1.46
N MET A 66 -5.27 3.32 2.61
CA MET A 66 -4.96 1.90 2.75
C MET A 66 -6.11 0.99 2.29
N SER A 67 -7.35 1.34 2.63
CA SER A 67 -8.55 0.57 2.25
C SER A 67 -8.96 0.72 0.78
N SER A 68 -8.49 1.76 0.10
CA SER A 68 -8.88 2.11 -1.27
C SER A 68 -7.80 1.82 -2.32
N LEU A 69 -6.75 1.07 -1.97
CA LEU A 69 -5.69 0.71 -2.92
C LEU A 69 -6.20 -0.35 -3.91
N HIS A 70 -6.39 0.08 -5.16
CA HIS A 70 -6.76 -0.78 -6.27
C HIS A 70 -5.84 -0.51 -7.46
N PHE A 71 -5.19 -1.57 -7.96
CA PHE A 71 -4.26 -1.50 -9.11
C PHE A 71 -4.80 -2.19 -10.37
N PHE A 72 -6.10 -2.45 -10.36
CA PHE A 72 -6.80 -3.22 -11.37
C PHE A 72 -8.16 -2.59 -11.62
N ASP A 73 -8.47 -2.37 -12.89
CA ASP A 73 -9.77 -1.87 -13.31
C ASP A 73 -10.70 -3.05 -13.60
N THR A 74 -11.76 -3.14 -12.80
CA THR A 74 -12.81 -4.16 -12.94
C THR A 74 -13.71 -3.93 -14.15
N LEU A 75 -13.69 -2.74 -14.74
CA LEU A 75 -14.54 -2.36 -15.88
C LEU A 75 -13.86 -2.58 -17.23
N ASP A 76 -12.55 -2.85 -17.24
CA ASP A 76 -11.81 -3.11 -18.47
C ASP A 76 -12.14 -4.52 -19.02
N PRO A 77 -12.67 -4.62 -20.26
CA PRO A 77 -12.97 -5.91 -20.89
C PRO A 77 -11.74 -6.83 -21.04
N ALA A 78 -10.53 -6.28 -21.14
CA ALA A 78 -9.30 -7.06 -21.21
C ALA A 78 -9.01 -7.84 -19.91
N ASN A 79 -9.64 -7.42 -18.81
CA ASN A 79 -9.45 -7.97 -17.46
C ASN A 79 -10.50 -9.05 -17.09
N VAL A 80 -11.39 -9.42 -18.02
CA VAL A 80 -12.53 -10.34 -17.78
C VAL A 80 -12.09 -11.82 -17.75
N SER A 81 -10.94 -12.18 -18.32
CA SER A 81 -10.46 -13.56 -18.27
C SER A 81 -9.96 -13.92 -16.86
N ASN A 82 -10.52 -14.97 -16.25
CA ASN A 82 -10.17 -15.44 -14.91
C ASN A 82 -8.88 -16.29 -14.86
N ILE A 83 -8.03 -16.21 -15.87
CA ILE A 83 -6.85 -17.07 -16.00
C ILE A 83 -5.76 -16.66 -15.01
N ASP A 84 -5.58 -15.36 -14.75
CA ASP A 84 -4.55 -14.86 -13.83
C ASP A 84 -5.12 -14.56 -12.42
N LYS A 85 -4.70 -15.36 -11.44
CA LYS A 85 -5.03 -15.17 -10.01
C LYS A 85 -4.39 -13.89 -9.43
N MET A 86 -3.27 -13.43 -9.99
CA MET A 86 -2.53 -12.23 -9.55
C MET A 86 -2.95 -10.95 -10.28
N ARG A 87 -3.98 -10.98 -11.13
CA ARG A 87 -4.42 -9.83 -11.95
C ARG A 87 -4.58 -8.52 -11.16
N ARG A 88 -5.05 -8.61 -9.90
CA ARG A 88 -5.28 -7.45 -9.03
C ARG A 88 -4.02 -6.63 -8.72
N ILE A 89 -2.85 -7.25 -8.78
CA ILE A 89 -1.56 -6.62 -8.47
C ILE A 89 -0.59 -6.65 -9.67
N ARG A 90 -0.99 -7.27 -10.78
CA ARG A 90 -0.13 -7.56 -11.94
C ARG A 90 0.54 -6.30 -12.49
N LEU A 91 -0.21 -5.21 -12.58
CA LEU A 91 0.28 -3.92 -13.06
C LEU A 91 1.48 -3.41 -12.27
N VAL A 92 1.39 -3.44 -10.93
CA VAL A 92 2.47 -3.01 -10.04
C VAL A 92 3.61 -4.01 -10.03
N PHE A 93 3.30 -5.31 -9.97
CA PHE A 93 4.30 -6.37 -9.96
C PHE A 93 5.19 -6.34 -11.20
N ASP A 94 4.58 -6.24 -12.39
CA ASP A 94 5.33 -6.20 -13.66
C ASP A 94 6.13 -4.90 -13.79
N TYR A 95 5.60 -3.78 -13.30
CA TYR A 95 6.35 -2.52 -13.24
C TYR A 95 7.61 -2.66 -12.37
N LEU A 96 7.47 -3.19 -11.16
CA LEU A 96 8.59 -3.40 -10.23
C LEU A 96 9.61 -4.39 -10.81
N ARG A 97 9.14 -5.53 -11.34
CA ARG A 97 10.00 -6.53 -11.98
C ARG A 97 10.84 -5.91 -13.08
N ARG A 98 10.22 -5.17 -14.02
CA ARG A 98 10.95 -4.48 -15.10
C ARG A 98 11.97 -3.49 -14.56
N LYS A 99 11.59 -2.69 -13.55
CA LYS A 99 12.50 -1.71 -12.94
C LYS A 99 13.68 -2.37 -12.23
N PHE A 100 13.47 -3.45 -11.50
CA PHE A 100 14.56 -4.16 -10.83
C PHE A 100 15.50 -4.79 -11.86
N THR A 101 14.96 -5.47 -12.89
CA THR A 101 15.79 -6.05 -13.96
C THR A 101 16.59 -4.98 -14.73
N SER A 102 16.02 -3.79 -14.98
CA SER A 102 16.73 -2.76 -15.74
C SER A 102 17.78 -1.99 -14.94
N ASN A 103 17.63 -1.91 -13.61
CA ASN A 103 18.51 -1.08 -12.75
C ASN A 103 19.50 -1.89 -11.91
N PHE A 104 19.31 -3.20 -11.77
CA PHE A 104 20.20 -4.06 -11.00
C PHE A 104 20.90 -5.06 -11.92
N ARG A 105 22.23 -5.12 -11.84
CA ARG A 105 23.02 -6.18 -12.46
C ARG A 105 23.41 -7.19 -11.39
N PRO A 106 23.05 -8.47 -11.53
CA PRO A 106 23.42 -9.48 -10.55
C PRO A 106 24.95 -9.65 -10.47
N TYR A 107 25.41 -10.08 -9.30
CA TYR A 107 26.79 -10.51 -9.10
C TYR A 107 27.03 -11.89 -9.74
N ARG A 108 28.30 -12.32 -9.80
CA ARG A 108 28.69 -13.60 -10.41
C ARG A 108 27.95 -14.79 -9.79
N ASP A 109 27.83 -14.79 -8.47
CA ASP A 109 27.30 -15.91 -7.71
C ASP A 109 25.89 -15.54 -7.20
N LEU A 110 24.91 -16.39 -7.50
CA LEU A 110 23.50 -16.18 -7.17
C LEU A 110 22.94 -17.36 -6.39
N VAL A 111 22.10 -17.05 -5.39
CA VAL A 111 21.33 -18.04 -4.63
C VAL A 111 19.87 -17.86 -4.98
N ILE A 112 19.20 -18.97 -5.30
CA ILE A 112 17.76 -19.02 -5.56
C ILE A 112 17.12 -19.70 -4.35
N ASP A 113 16.18 -19.00 -3.72
CA ASP A 113 15.43 -19.51 -2.57
C ASP A 113 13.98 -19.02 -2.63
N GLU A 114 13.10 -19.70 -1.90
CA GLU A 114 11.68 -19.37 -1.82
C GLU A 114 11.41 -18.49 -0.59
N SER A 115 10.52 -17.51 -0.74
CA SER A 115 10.06 -16.68 0.37
C SER A 115 8.55 -16.82 0.53
N ILE A 116 8.12 -17.13 1.76
CA ILE A 116 6.71 -17.29 2.11
C ILE A 116 6.24 -16.06 2.88
N VAL A 117 5.22 -15.39 2.34
CA VAL A 117 4.51 -14.32 3.04
C VAL A 117 3.25 -14.92 3.66
N LEU A 118 3.21 -15.02 4.99
CA LEU A 118 2.06 -15.55 5.70
C LEU A 118 0.86 -14.60 5.54
N TRP A 119 -0.25 -15.14 5.03
CA TRP A 119 -1.53 -14.46 4.97
C TRP A 119 -2.59 -15.28 5.72
N ARG A 120 -3.28 -14.63 6.66
CA ARG A 120 -4.49 -15.15 7.31
C ARG A 120 -5.59 -14.16 6.99
N GLY A 121 -6.62 -14.64 6.29
CA GLY A 121 -7.72 -13.83 5.78
C GLY A 121 -8.48 -13.08 6.85
#